data_AF-A0A8X6FLS3-F1
#
_entry.id   AF-A0A8X6FLS3-F1
#
_cell.length_a   1.000
_cell.length_b   1.000
_cell.length_c   1.000
_cell.angle_alpha   90.00
_cell.angle_beta   90.00
_cell.angle_gamma   90.00
#
_symmetry.space_group_name_H-M   'P 1'
#
loop_
_entity.id
_entity.type
_entity.pdbx_description
1 polymer ?
#
loop_
_entity_poly.entity_id
_entity_poly.type
_entity_poly.pdbx_seq_one_letter_code
_entity_poly.pdbx_strand_id
1 'polypeptide(L)'
;MYKIENAEGVKAVFRSSLPRSKDENVFFPPCPRDRLVKIAKLPSLSPIMDMKIIMLKNNRPQLYLATGRGPASSFKICNQALDVQILKSHYIKEKFLHQNLKPDYLWIIERKYVCDSKLLFVASFWSSTVVYYLDNGIFHEYQSESFQLSTNTLLCVGIRKNTILQVCPEGACIILKGVNRIFWNEAVIVDCVVNNSCLVLATENKDIIYFVLYPGNEDLVITPQSVSKKLEGHIICMSIAERTENEQLLAVGISLSEYPCETKYTYECKSPMHEIHLFKLILMGMDIVDLFKITTIPYCLVSLFFQTANEDFTLLIGDKVKCVAISL
;
A
#
# COMPACT_ATOMS: atom_id res chain seq x y z
N MET A 1 -22.73 -41.87 -44.86
CA MET A 1 -22.54 -40.64 -44.06
C MET A 1 -22.06 -39.56 -45.02
N TYR A 2 -22.97 -38.76 -45.59
CA TYR A 2 -22.61 -37.75 -46.58
C TYR A 2 -22.03 -36.51 -45.87
N LYS A 3 -20.71 -36.30 -45.99
CA LYS A 3 -20.08 -35.02 -45.67
C LYS A 3 -20.52 -34.04 -46.76
N ILE A 4 -21.43 -33.13 -46.43
CA ILE A 4 -21.70 -31.97 -47.27
C ILE A 4 -20.72 -30.88 -46.84
N GLU A 5 -19.47 -31.01 -47.28
CA GLU A 5 -18.53 -29.88 -47.30
C GLU A 5 -18.70 -29.22 -48.67
N ASN A 6 -19.28 -28.02 -48.70
CA ASN A 6 -19.26 -27.20 -49.91
C ASN A 6 -17.79 -26.83 -50.20
N ALA A 7 -17.39 -26.94 -51.46
CA ALA A 7 -16.03 -26.65 -51.95
C ALA A 7 -15.52 -25.21 -51.69
N GLU A 8 -16.36 -24.34 -51.10
CA GLU A 8 -16.11 -22.92 -50.88
C GLU A 8 -15.92 -22.54 -49.40
N GLY A 9 -15.74 -23.50 -48.48
CA GLY A 9 -15.58 -23.20 -47.05
C GLY A 9 -16.87 -22.71 -46.36
N VAL A 10 -18.00 -22.71 -47.07
CA VAL A 10 -19.32 -22.35 -46.55
C VAL A 10 -19.89 -23.54 -45.78
N LYS A 11 -20.07 -23.40 -44.45
CA LYS A 11 -20.74 -24.42 -43.62
C LYS A 11 -22.14 -24.73 -44.17
N ALA A 12 -22.50 -26.01 -44.24
CA ALA A 12 -23.80 -26.45 -44.74
C ALA A 12 -24.96 -25.73 -44.01
N VAL A 13 -25.89 -25.15 -44.78
CA VAL A 13 -27.07 -24.47 -44.26
C VAL A 13 -28.28 -25.36 -44.46
N PHE A 14 -28.98 -25.68 -43.36
CA PHE A 14 -30.15 -26.54 -43.41
C PHE A 14 -31.42 -25.71 -43.64
N ARG A 15 -32.26 -26.16 -44.58
CA ARG A 15 -33.56 -25.54 -44.92
C ARG A 15 -34.65 -26.59 -44.90
N SER A 16 -35.86 -26.20 -44.47
CA SER A 16 -37.04 -27.08 -44.47
C SER A 16 -37.55 -27.43 -45.87
N SER A 17 -37.22 -26.61 -46.88
CA SER A 17 -37.61 -26.82 -48.28
C SER A 17 -36.77 -27.86 -49.02
N LEU A 18 -35.74 -28.41 -48.39
CA LEU A 18 -34.92 -29.46 -48.99
C LEU A 18 -35.73 -30.77 -48.98
N PRO A 19 -35.92 -31.43 -50.14
CA PRO A 19 -36.65 -32.69 -50.21
C PRO A 19 -35.92 -33.74 -49.36
N ARG A 20 -36.65 -34.33 -48.41
CA ARG A 20 -36.12 -35.32 -47.46
C ARG A 20 -37.13 -36.44 -47.26
N SER A 21 -36.62 -37.66 -47.07
CA SER A 21 -37.44 -38.77 -46.58
C SER A 21 -37.80 -38.51 -45.10
N LYS A 22 -38.95 -39.03 -44.64
CA LYS A 22 -39.48 -38.74 -43.30
C LYS A 22 -38.55 -39.14 -42.14
N ASP A 23 -37.57 -40.01 -42.40
CA ASP A 23 -36.68 -40.58 -41.38
C ASP A 23 -35.22 -40.10 -41.49
N GLU A 24 -34.91 -39.17 -42.38
CA GLU A 24 -33.53 -38.66 -42.58
C GLU A 24 -33.19 -37.49 -41.63
N ASN A 25 -32.37 -37.79 -40.64
CA ASN A 25 -31.78 -36.79 -39.74
C ASN A 25 -30.49 -36.19 -40.30
N VAL A 26 -30.28 -34.92 -39.98
CA VAL A 26 -29.10 -34.18 -40.43
C VAL A 26 -28.13 -33.98 -39.29
N PHE A 27 -26.87 -34.33 -39.53
CA PHE A 27 -25.79 -34.20 -38.57
C PHE A 27 -24.84 -33.08 -38.99
N PHE A 28 -24.31 -32.37 -38.00
CA PHE A 28 -23.25 -31.38 -38.20
C PHE A 28 -22.16 -31.61 -37.15
N PRO A 29 -20.87 -31.42 -37.51
CA PRO A 29 -19.80 -31.51 -36.53
C PRO A 29 -19.86 -30.29 -35.58
N PRO A 30 -19.66 -30.48 -34.26
CA PRO A 30 -19.49 -29.35 -33.36
C PRO A 30 -18.21 -28.60 -33.76
N CYS A 31 -18.31 -27.28 -33.95
CA CYS A 31 -17.16 -26.43 -34.20
C CYS A 31 -16.79 -25.64 -32.93
N PRO A 32 -15.50 -25.31 -32.74
CA PRO A 32 -15.10 -24.27 -31.80
C PRO A 32 -15.82 -22.94 -32.06
N ARG A 33 -15.66 -21.98 -31.14
CA ARG A 33 -16.30 -20.66 -31.25
C ARG A 33 -15.67 -19.82 -32.36
N ASP A 34 -16.08 -20.06 -33.60
CA ASP A 34 -15.56 -19.32 -34.77
C ASP A 34 -16.26 -17.96 -34.96
N ARG A 35 -17.46 -17.80 -34.39
CA ARG A 35 -18.34 -16.62 -34.60
C ARG A 35 -18.68 -15.86 -33.31
N LEU A 36 -18.21 -16.33 -32.16
CA LEU A 36 -18.51 -15.73 -30.86
C LEU A 36 -17.22 -15.51 -30.08
N VAL A 37 -16.92 -14.24 -29.80
CA VAL A 37 -15.83 -13.87 -28.90
C VAL A 37 -16.40 -13.72 -27.50
N LYS A 38 -15.74 -14.31 -26.50
CA LYS A 38 -16.12 -14.17 -25.11
C LYS A 38 -15.70 -12.78 -24.61
N ILE A 39 -16.68 -11.90 -24.42
CA ILE A 39 -16.45 -10.53 -23.92
C ILE A 39 -16.40 -10.53 -22.38
N ALA A 40 -17.36 -11.19 -21.74
CA ALA A 40 -17.46 -11.22 -20.29
C ALA A 40 -17.93 -12.59 -19.79
N LYS A 41 -17.63 -12.90 -18.52
CA LYS A 41 -18.16 -14.06 -17.80
C LYS A 41 -18.78 -13.53 -16.51
N LEU A 42 -20.10 -13.65 -16.38
CA LEU A 42 -20.76 -13.37 -15.12
C LEU A 42 -20.56 -14.57 -14.18
N PRO A 43 -19.96 -14.37 -12.99
CA PRO A 43 -19.85 -15.44 -12.00
C PRO A 43 -21.25 -15.75 -11.44
N SER A 44 -21.66 -17.02 -11.53
CA SER A 44 -22.88 -17.52 -10.89
C SER A 44 -22.53 -18.55 -9.82
N LEU A 45 -23.21 -18.50 -8.67
CA LEU A 45 -23.09 -19.51 -7.61
C LEU A 45 -24.08 -20.67 -7.78
N SER A 46 -25.00 -20.59 -8.76
CA SER A 46 -26.08 -21.56 -8.91
C SER A 46 -25.67 -22.78 -9.75
N PRO A 47 -26.12 -24.00 -9.39
CA PRO A 47 -26.70 -24.37 -8.10
C PRO A 47 -25.61 -24.50 -7.03
N ILE A 48 -25.93 -24.14 -5.79
CA ILE A 48 -25.09 -24.46 -4.62
C ILE A 48 -25.50 -25.85 -4.16
N MET A 49 -24.56 -26.80 -4.22
CA MET A 49 -24.79 -28.18 -3.83
C MET A 49 -24.49 -28.42 -2.35
N ASP A 50 -23.43 -27.79 -1.84
CA ASP A 50 -23.06 -27.80 -0.43
C ASP A 50 -22.29 -26.51 -0.08
N MET A 51 -22.36 -26.12 1.20
CA MET A 51 -21.73 -24.92 1.75
C MET A 51 -21.20 -25.21 3.16
N LYS A 52 -19.93 -24.85 3.40
CA LYS A 52 -19.30 -24.89 4.73
C LYS A 52 -18.67 -23.55 5.07
N ILE A 53 -18.86 -23.13 6.32
CA ILE A 53 -18.22 -21.95 6.88
C ILE A 53 -17.07 -22.44 7.76
N ILE A 54 -15.83 -22.19 7.33
CA ILE A 54 -14.63 -22.65 8.05
C ILE A 54 -13.61 -21.51 8.07
N MET A 55 -12.83 -21.43 9.14
CA MET A 55 -11.74 -20.48 9.31
C MET A 55 -10.40 -21.21 9.11
N LEU A 56 -9.96 -21.39 7.85
CA LEU A 56 -8.71 -22.12 7.54
C LEU A 56 -7.48 -21.22 7.37
N LYS A 57 -7.62 -20.10 6.64
CA LYS A 57 -6.47 -19.25 6.24
C LYS A 57 -6.39 -17.90 6.94
N ASN A 58 -7.53 -17.25 7.12
CA ASN A 58 -7.61 -15.92 7.71
C ASN A 58 -8.34 -16.05 9.05
N ASN A 59 -8.05 -15.19 10.03
CA ASN A 59 -8.82 -15.07 11.28
C ASN A 59 -10.24 -14.49 11.06
N ARG A 60 -10.84 -14.79 9.90
CA ARG A 60 -12.18 -14.41 9.47
C ARG A 60 -12.83 -15.63 8.81
N PRO A 61 -14.10 -15.93 9.10
CA PRO A 61 -14.79 -17.08 8.52
C PRO A 61 -14.86 -16.95 6.99
N GLN A 62 -14.56 -18.04 6.28
CA GLN A 62 -14.63 -18.12 4.82
C GLN A 62 -15.73 -19.11 4.39
N LEU A 63 -16.39 -18.81 3.28
CA LEU A 63 -17.44 -19.64 2.69
C LEU A 63 -16.83 -20.57 1.65
N TYR A 64 -16.89 -21.87 1.88
CA TYR A 64 -16.47 -22.92 0.95
C TYR A 64 -17.70 -23.52 0.29
N LEU A 65 -17.77 -23.41 -1.03
CA LEU A 65 -18.96 -23.73 -1.81
C LEU A 65 -18.66 -24.78 -2.88
N ALA A 66 -19.41 -25.87 -2.87
CA ALA A 66 -19.50 -26.78 -4.02
C ALA A 66 -20.64 -26.29 -4.92
N THR A 67 -20.32 -25.84 -6.14
CA THR A 67 -21.30 -25.20 -7.04
C THR A 67 -21.24 -25.76 -8.46
N GLY A 68 -22.33 -25.64 -9.22
CA GLY A 68 -22.39 -25.95 -10.65
C GLY A 68 -23.05 -27.30 -10.99
N ARG A 69 -22.99 -27.69 -12.27
CA ARG A 69 -23.63 -28.93 -12.78
C ARG A 69 -22.69 -29.66 -13.73
N GLY A 70 -22.51 -30.96 -13.52
CA GLY A 70 -21.70 -31.83 -14.38
C GLY A 70 -20.28 -31.28 -14.58
N PRO A 71 -19.79 -31.10 -15.84
CA PRO A 71 -18.45 -30.60 -16.10
C PRO A 71 -18.26 -29.11 -15.77
N ALA A 72 -19.34 -28.37 -15.53
CA ALA A 72 -19.30 -26.97 -15.09
C ALA A 72 -19.30 -26.84 -13.56
N SER A 73 -19.08 -27.93 -12.83
CA SER A 73 -18.96 -27.91 -11.37
C SER A 73 -17.63 -27.28 -10.95
N SER A 74 -17.65 -26.49 -9.87
CA SER A 74 -16.50 -25.78 -9.35
C SER A 74 -16.59 -25.62 -7.83
N PHE A 75 -15.43 -25.70 -7.19
CA PHE A 75 -15.27 -25.36 -5.78
C PHE A 75 -14.87 -23.89 -5.66
N LYS A 76 -15.66 -23.09 -4.95
CA LYS A 76 -15.45 -21.65 -4.80
C LYS A 76 -15.22 -21.29 -3.34
N ILE A 77 -14.29 -20.37 -3.12
CA ILE A 77 -14.00 -19.79 -1.81
C ILE A 77 -14.48 -18.34 -1.86
N CYS A 78 -15.48 -18.01 -1.06
CA CYS A 78 -16.01 -16.66 -0.94
C CYS A 78 -15.50 -16.03 0.36
N ASN A 79 -14.76 -14.95 0.20
CA ASN A 79 -14.27 -14.13 1.30
C ASN A 79 -15.09 -12.85 1.38
N GLN A 80 -15.38 -12.36 2.58
CA GLN A 80 -15.91 -11.01 2.77
C GLN A 80 -14.74 -10.02 2.55
N ALA A 81 -14.52 -9.67 1.29
CA ALA A 81 -13.45 -8.78 0.85
C ALA A 81 -13.87 -8.05 -0.43
N LEU A 82 -13.14 -6.99 -0.73
CA LEU A 82 -13.20 -6.35 -2.05
C LEU A 82 -12.62 -7.30 -3.10
N ASP A 83 -13.18 -7.30 -4.31
CA ASP A 83 -12.57 -8.02 -5.43
C ASP A 83 -11.25 -7.33 -5.82
N VAL A 84 -10.15 -8.07 -5.77
CA VAL A 84 -8.82 -7.57 -6.08
C VAL A 84 -8.32 -8.29 -7.32
N GLN A 85 -8.13 -7.54 -8.40
CA GLN A 85 -7.59 -8.08 -9.64
C GLN A 85 -6.07 -7.86 -9.68
N ILE A 86 -5.33 -8.95 -9.87
CA ILE A 86 -3.89 -8.90 -10.06
C ILE A 86 -3.63 -8.45 -11.49
N LEU A 87 -3.27 -7.18 -11.66
CA LEU A 87 -2.89 -6.63 -12.96
C LEU A 87 -1.53 -7.18 -13.42
N LYS A 88 -0.60 -7.33 -12.47
CA LYS A 88 0.75 -7.80 -12.74
C LYS A 88 1.39 -8.36 -11.48
N SER A 89 2.14 -9.44 -11.64
CA SER A 89 2.97 -10.03 -10.59
C SER A 89 4.43 -9.97 -11.00
N HIS A 90 5.30 -9.49 -10.10
CA HIS A 90 6.74 -9.55 -10.28
C HIS A 90 7.36 -10.18 -9.05
N TYR A 91 8.27 -11.13 -9.27
CA TYR A 91 9.04 -11.72 -8.19
C TYR A 91 10.30 -10.91 -8.00
N ILE A 92 10.40 -10.28 -6.83
CA ILE A 92 11.61 -9.57 -6.42
C ILE A 92 12.70 -10.62 -6.20
N LYS A 93 13.71 -10.60 -7.07
CA LYS A 93 14.91 -11.42 -6.91
C LYS A 93 15.89 -10.64 -6.06
N GLU A 94 15.79 -10.71 -4.74
CA GLU A 94 16.95 -10.30 -3.95
C GLU A 94 18.10 -11.30 -4.18
N LYS A 95 19.32 -10.76 -4.27
CA LYS A 95 20.58 -11.53 -4.32
C LYS A 95 20.76 -12.47 -3.12
N PHE A 96 19.98 -12.28 -2.05
CA PHE A 96 19.94 -13.17 -0.90
C PHE A 96 18.93 -14.29 -1.15
N LEU A 97 19.34 -15.19 -2.04
CA LEU A 97 18.82 -16.54 -2.16
C LEU A 97 18.72 -17.11 -0.73
N HIS A 98 17.51 -17.43 -0.26
CA HIS A 98 17.15 -18.56 0.62
C HIS A 98 15.90 -18.35 1.49
N GLN A 99 15.33 -17.15 1.60
CA GLN A 99 14.12 -16.96 2.39
C GLN A 99 13.13 -16.08 1.63
N ASN A 100 11.84 -16.42 1.70
CA ASN A 100 10.74 -15.61 1.19
C ASN A 100 10.63 -14.32 2.02
N LEU A 101 11.62 -13.44 1.93
CA LEU A 101 11.60 -12.14 2.57
C LEU A 101 10.56 -11.28 1.85
N LYS A 102 9.59 -10.82 2.63
CA LYS A 102 8.64 -9.79 2.20
C LYS A 102 9.24 -8.43 2.53
N PRO A 103 9.08 -7.41 1.66
CA PRO A 103 9.46 -6.06 2.01
C PRO A 103 8.58 -5.59 3.18
N ASP A 104 9.16 -4.82 4.08
CA ASP A 104 8.44 -4.21 5.20
C ASP A 104 7.61 -3.04 4.71
N TYR A 105 8.16 -2.26 3.77
CA TYR A 105 7.51 -1.09 3.20
C TYR A 105 7.65 -1.06 1.68
N LEU A 106 6.64 -0.48 1.02
CA LEU A 106 6.60 -0.29 -0.42
C LEU A 106 6.04 1.11 -0.74
N TRP A 107 6.80 1.88 -1.51
CA TRP A 107 6.37 3.18 -2.01
C TRP A 107 6.36 3.21 -3.54
N ILE A 108 5.42 3.97 -4.08
CA ILE A 108 5.33 4.25 -5.51
C ILE A 108 5.54 5.74 -5.69
N ILE A 109 6.53 6.11 -6.49
CA ILE A 109 6.95 7.49 -6.69
C ILE A 109 6.89 7.81 -8.17
N GLU A 110 6.17 8.87 -8.51
CA GLU A 110 6.13 9.39 -9.87
C GLU A 110 7.24 10.41 -10.08
N ARG A 111 8.19 10.08 -10.96
CA ARG A 111 9.26 11.00 -11.35
C ARG A 111 8.90 11.65 -12.68
N LYS A 112 8.52 12.93 -12.63
CA LYS A 112 8.20 13.73 -13.82
C LYS A 112 9.47 14.41 -14.32
N TYR A 113 10.04 13.91 -15.41
CA TYR A 113 10.94 14.69 -16.25
C TYR A 113 10.15 15.36 -17.37
N VAL A 114 10.68 16.45 -17.92
CA VAL A 114 10.06 17.23 -19.01
C VAL A 114 9.70 16.36 -20.23
N CYS A 115 10.46 15.29 -20.48
CA CYS A 115 10.27 14.41 -21.64
C CYS A 115 9.76 13.00 -21.31
N ASP A 116 9.80 12.55 -20.04
CA ASP A 116 9.52 11.15 -19.71
C ASP A 116 9.09 11.01 -18.25
N SER A 117 7.88 10.52 -17.99
CA SER A 117 7.42 10.20 -16.65
C SER A 117 7.73 8.73 -16.34
N LYS A 118 8.51 8.49 -15.27
CA LYS A 118 8.84 7.13 -14.82
C LYS A 118 8.26 6.89 -13.44
N LEU A 119 7.59 5.76 -13.28
CA LEU A 119 7.14 5.26 -11.98
C LEU A 119 8.26 4.44 -11.35
N LEU A 120 8.70 4.87 -10.18
CA LEU A 120 9.66 4.16 -9.34
C LEU A 120 8.92 3.41 -8.24
N PHE A 121 9.30 2.16 -8.02
CA PHE A 121 8.82 1.30 -6.96
C PHE A 121 9.97 1.10 -5.98
N VAL A 122 9.85 1.63 -4.77
CA VAL A 122 10.87 1.54 -3.73
C VAL A 122 10.40 0.51 -2.71
N ALA A 123 11.09 -0.62 -2.63
CA ALA A 123 10.84 -1.67 -1.65
C ALA A 123 11.94 -1.64 -0.59
N SER A 124 11.55 -1.46 0.67
CA SER A 124 12.49 -1.55 1.80
C SER A 124 12.41 -2.92 2.45
N PHE A 125 13.58 -3.51 2.67
CA PHE A 125 13.81 -4.71 3.45
C PHE A 125 14.53 -4.32 4.75
N TRP A 126 14.73 -5.30 5.63
CA TRP A 126 15.31 -5.08 6.96
C TRP A 126 16.71 -4.44 6.95
N SER A 127 17.51 -4.72 5.92
CA SER A 127 18.91 -4.25 5.81
C SER A 127 19.25 -3.66 4.44
N SER A 128 18.28 -3.52 3.55
CA SER A 128 18.50 -3.12 2.16
C SER A 128 17.28 -2.40 1.62
N THR A 129 17.50 -1.51 0.67
CA THR A 129 16.43 -0.92 -0.14
C THR A 129 16.68 -1.29 -1.59
N VAL A 130 15.63 -1.70 -2.29
CA VAL A 130 15.68 -2.02 -3.72
C VAL A 130 14.69 -1.13 -4.46
N VAL A 131 15.16 -0.50 -5.53
CA VAL A 131 14.33 0.38 -6.36
C VAL A 131 14.14 -0.28 -7.72
N TYR A 132 12.90 -0.32 -8.19
CA TYR A 132 12.54 -0.79 -9.52
C TYR A 132 11.90 0.35 -10.31
N TYR A 133 12.03 0.32 -11.62
CA TYR A 133 11.22 1.13 -12.52
C TYR A 133 10.51 0.24 -13.54
N LEU A 134 9.37 0.74 -14.02
CA LEU A 134 8.61 0.07 -15.05
C LEU A 134 9.00 0.63 -16.42
N ASP A 135 9.45 -0.24 -17.32
CA ASP A 135 9.73 0.12 -18.71
C ASP A 135 9.09 -0.90 -19.65
N ASN A 136 8.21 -0.45 -20.55
CA ASN A 136 7.46 -1.29 -21.49
C ASN A 136 6.81 -2.54 -20.87
N GLY A 137 6.31 -2.43 -19.64
CA GLY A 137 5.69 -3.58 -18.97
C GLY A 137 6.70 -4.59 -18.39
N ILE A 138 7.98 -4.28 -18.30
CA ILE A 138 9.02 -5.07 -17.63
C ILE A 138 9.57 -4.25 -16.45
N PHE A 139 9.75 -4.92 -15.31
CA PHE A 139 10.39 -4.28 -14.16
C PHE A 139 11.91 -4.42 -14.32
N HIS A 140 12.59 -3.29 -14.23
CA HIS A 140 14.04 -3.21 -14.24
C HIS A 140 14.52 -2.63 -12.92
N GLU A 141 15.59 -3.21 -12.38
CA GLU A 141 16.20 -2.72 -11.15
C GLU A 141 16.94 -1.41 -11.44
N TYR A 142 16.70 -0.41 -10.61
CA TYR A 142 17.31 0.90 -10.71
C TYR A 142 18.61 0.92 -9.90
N GLN A 143 19.73 0.76 -10.59
CA GLN A 143 21.08 0.80 -10.03
C GLN A 143 21.66 2.21 -10.18
N SER A 144 21.13 3.19 -9.44
CA SER A 144 21.77 4.51 -9.37
C SER A 144 22.34 4.78 -7.98
N GLU A 145 23.50 5.45 -7.95
CA GLU A 145 24.16 5.91 -6.73
C GLU A 145 23.36 6.99 -5.98
N SER A 146 22.26 7.48 -6.59
CA SER A 146 21.42 8.54 -6.03
C SER A 146 20.65 8.08 -4.79
N PHE A 147 20.23 6.81 -4.75
CA PHE A 147 19.47 6.26 -3.63
C PHE A 147 20.42 5.62 -2.61
N GLN A 148 20.08 5.75 -1.33
CA GLN A 148 20.76 4.96 -0.30
C GLN A 148 20.15 3.56 -0.29
N LEU A 149 20.86 2.59 -0.89
CA LEU A 149 20.40 1.21 -1.05
C LEU A 149 20.96 0.26 0.01
N SER A 150 22.02 0.66 0.71
CA SER A 150 22.74 -0.16 1.70
C SER A 150 22.02 -0.29 3.04
N THR A 151 21.03 0.55 3.29
CA THR A 151 20.25 0.58 4.53
C THR A 151 18.76 0.46 4.20
N ASN A 152 17.96 0.15 5.22
CA ASN A 152 16.51 0.19 5.12
C ASN A 152 16.03 1.65 5.02
N THR A 153 14.98 1.85 4.24
CA THR A 153 14.30 3.14 4.10
C THR A 153 13.05 3.13 4.96
N LEU A 154 12.86 4.15 5.80
CA LEU A 154 11.67 4.33 6.64
C LEU A 154 10.54 5.05 5.89
N LEU A 155 10.91 5.97 5.00
CA LEU A 155 9.97 6.75 4.21
C LEU A 155 10.61 7.15 2.88
N CYS A 156 9.88 6.98 1.79
CA CYS A 156 10.28 7.48 0.48
C CYS A 156 9.09 8.14 -0.22
N VAL A 157 9.17 9.46 -0.46
CA VAL A 157 8.07 10.23 -1.05
C VAL A 157 8.60 11.15 -2.15
N GLY A 158 7.88 11.21 -3.27
CA GLY A 158 8.11 12.22 -4.30
C GLY A 158 7.46 13.54 -3.90
N ILE A 159 8.27 14.54 -3.58
CA ILE A 159 7.78 15.87 -3.19
C ILE A 159 7.91 16.79 -4.40
N ARG A 160 6.78 17.28 -4.93
CA ARG A 160 6.74 18.20 -6.10
C ARG A 160 7.48 17.62 -7.33
N LYS A 161 7.80 18.46 -8.32
CA LYS A 161 8.37 18.00 -9.60
C LYS A 161 9.85 17.63 -9.43
N ASN A 162 10.11 16.32 -9.42
CA ASN A 162 11.45 15.72 -9.57
C ASN A 162 12.37 15.78 -8.33
N THR A 163 11.78 16.02 -7.15
CA THR A 163 12.45 15.89 -5.86
C THR A 163 11.92 14.67 -5.14
N ILE A 164 12.83 13.82 -4.67
CA ILE A 164 12.48 12.65 -3.86
C ILE A 164 13.09 12.86 -2.49
N LEU A 165 12.28 12.71 -1.45
CA LEU A 165 12.74 12.65 -0.09
C LEU A 165 12.86 11.17 0.30
N GLN A 166 14.04 10.79 0.77
CA GLN A 166 14.30 9.47 1.34
C GLN A 166 14.77 9.65 2.79
N VAL A 167 14.14 8.92 3.71
CA VAL A 167 14.50 8.91 5.13
C VAL A 167 14.96 7.51 5.49
N CYS A 168 16.19 7.41 6.00
CA CYS A 168 16.81 6.19 6.50
C CYS A 168 17.08 6.36 8.01
N PRO A 169 17.26 5.27 8.79
CA PRO A 169 17.57 5.41 10.21
C PRO A 169 18.83 6.23 10.50
N GLU A 170 19.82 6.21 9.60
CA GLU A 170 21.08 6.95 9.73
C GLU A 170 20.98 8.43 9.36
N GLY A 171 19.91 8.83 8.67
CA GLY A 171 19.76 10.20 8.20
C GLY A 171 18.69 10.37 7.12
N ALA A 172 18.36 11.64 6.87
CA ALA A 172 17.39 12.05 5.87
C ALA A 172 18.08 12.76 4.70
N CYS A 173 17.69 12.40 3.49
CA CYS A 173 18.30 12.91 2.28
C CYS A 173 17.26 13.30 1.22
N ILE A 174 17.67 14.25 0.38
CA ILE A 174 16.88 14.75 -0.75
C ILE A 174 17.63 14.40 -2.02
N ILE A 175 16.93 13.75 -2.94
CA ILE A 175 17.42 13.44 -4.28
C ILE A 175 16.83 14.46 -5.24
N LEU A 176 17.67 15.39 -5.69
CA LEU A 176 17.33 16.44 -6.65
C LEU A 176 18.04 16.15 -7.97
N LYS A 177 17.28 15.95 -9.05
CA LYS A 177 17.83 15.70 -10.40
C LYS A 177 18.88 14.55 -10.45
N GLY A 178 18.83 13.59 -9.50
CA GLY A 178 19.76 12.46 -9.41
C GLY A 178 20.97 12.68 -8.49
N VAL A 179 21.12 13.87 -7.92
CA VAL A 179 22.13 14.17 -6.91
C VAL A 179 21.51 13.99 -5.53
N ASN A 180 22.14 13.17 -4.70
CA ASN A 180 21.76 12.96 -3.31
C ASN A 180 22.36 14.07 -2.43
N ARG A 181 21.55 14.72 -1.61
CA ARG A 181 21.98 15.69 -0.59
C ARG A 181 21.42 15.26 0.77
N ILE A 182 22.31 14.87 1.68
CA ILE A 182 21.96 14.60 3.08
C ILE A 182 21.81 15.95 3.78
N PHE A 183 20.67 16.18 4.43
CA PHE A 183 20.42 17.41 5.18
C PHE A 183 20.37 17.19 6.68
N TRP A 184 20.17 15.96 7.14
CA TRP A 184 20.13 15.65 8.56
C TRP A 184 20.68 14.23 8.84
N ASN A 185 21.59 14.12 9.80
CA ASN A 185 22.30 12.89 10.18
C ASN A 185 22.76 12.91 11.65
N GLU A 186 22.06 13.63 12.53
CA GLU A 186 22.53 13.88 13.90
C GLU A 186 22.21 12.74 14.87
N ALA A 187 21.12 12.00 14.64
CA ALA A 187 20.66 10.92 15.52
C ALA A 187 19.98 9.80 14.72
N VAL A 188 19.73 8.67 15.38
CA VAL A 188 19.01 7.55 14.77
C VAL A 188 17.52 7.86 14.70
N ILE A 189 16.93 7.75 13.50
CA ILE A 189 15.50 7.93 13.24
C ILE A 189 14.76 6.62 13.52
N VAL A 190 13.71 6.70 14.32
CA VAL A 190 12.84 5.55 14.65
C VAL A 190 11.60 5.54 13.77
N ASP A 191 10.97 6.69 13.57
CA ASP A 191 9.77 6.85 12.76
C ASP A 191 9.75 8.23 12.09
N CYS A 192 9.02 8.37 11.00
CA CYS A 192 8.97 9.61 10.23
C CYS A 192 7.68 9.74 9.44
N VAL A 193 7.20 10.98 9.34
CA VAL A 193 5.95 11.30 8.66
C VAL A 193 6.13 12.55 7.81
N VAL A 194 5.48 12.57 6.64
CA VAL A 194 5.53 13.66 5.67
C VAL A 194 4.15 14.11 5.26
N ASN A 195 4.06 15.40 4.99
CA ASN A 195 3.03 16.03 4.19
C ASN A 195 3.71 16.88 3.10
N ASN A 196 2.93 17.45 2.19
CA ASN A 196 3.37 18.32 1.10
C ASN A 196 4.12 19.59 1.54
N SER A 197 3.99 20.00 2.81
CA SER A 197 4.62 21.21 3.37
C SER A 197 5.44 20.97 4.63
N CYS A 198 5.51 19.75 5.15
CA CYS A 198 6.30 19.47 6.35
C CYS A 198 6.80 18.04 6.41
N LEU A 199 7.88 17.87 7.18
CA LEU A 199 8.49 16.60 7.53
C LEU A 199 8.67 16.58 9.05
N VAL A 200 8.25 15.49 9.68
CA VAL A 200 8.44 15.25 11.11
C VAL A 200 9.27 13.99 11.28
N LEU A 201 10.36 14.09 12.03
CA LEU A 201 11.24 12.97 12.39
C LEU A 201 11.12 12.67 13.88
N ALA A 202 11.03 11.39 14.22
CA ALA A 202 11.14 10.89 15.58
C ALA A 202 12.50 10.22 15.76
N THR A 203 13.23 10.63 16.79
CA THR A 203 14.55 10.08 17.10
C THR A 203 14.47 9.07 18.24
N GLU A 204 15.49 8.21 18.33
CA GLU A 204 15.66 7.27 19.44
C GLU A 204 15.77 7.97 20.81
N ASN A 205 16.27 9.21 20.81
CA ASN A 205 16.42 10.06 21.99
C ASN A 205 15.11 10.63 22.54
N LYS A 206 13.95 10.16 22.07
CA LYS A 206 12.61 10.66 22.40
C LYS A 206 12.37 12.11 21.96
N ASP A 207 13.14 12.58 20.98
CA ASP A 207 13.00 13.93 20.43
C ASP A 207 12.24 13.87 19.10
N ILE A 208 11.26 14.75 18.95
CA ILE A 208 10.59 15.03 17.68
C ILE A 208 11.23 16.25 17.05
N ILE A 209 11.57 16.16 15.77
CA ILE A 209 12.16 17.24 14.99
C ILE A 209 11.20 17.59 13.86
N TYR A 210 10.77 18.84 13.83
CA TYR A 210 9.89 19.37 12.78
C TYR A 210 10.66 20.18 11.75
N PHE A 211 10.42 19.87 10.48
CA PHE A 211 10.95 20.58 9.32
C PHE A 211 9.81 21.14 8.48
N VAL A 212 9.91 22.43 8.15
CA VAL A 212 9.02 23.07 7.18
C VAL A 212 9.62 22.92 5.78
N LEU A 213 8.80 22.43 4.85
CA LEU A 213 9.18 22.24 3.46
C LEU A 213 8.69 23.44 2.65
N TYR A 214 9.61 24.35 2.33
CA TYR A 214 9.27 25.53 1.52
C TYR A 214 9.36 25.22 0.03
N PRO A 215 8.38 25.70 -0.77
CA PRO A 215 8.52 25.70 -2.22
C PRO A 215 9.59 26.70 -2.64
N GLY A 216 10.79 26.22 -2.97
CA GLY A 216 11.72 26.98 -3.80
C GLY A 216 11.30 26.92 -5.28
N ASN A 217 11.91 27.79 -6.10
CA ASN A 217 11.63 27.85 -7.54
C ASN A 217 11.97 26.55 -8.28
N GLU A 218 13.06 25.87 -7.90
CA GLU A 218 13.49 24.58 -8.48
C GLU A 218 13.92 23.53 -7.45
N ASP A 219 14.47 23.95 -6.31
CA ASP A 219 14.91 23.07 -5.23
C ASP A 219 13.93 23.13 -4.06
N LEU A 220 13.69 21.99 -3.40
CA LEU A 220 13.03 21.97 -2.11
C LEU A 220 14.01 22.56 -1.09
N VAL A 221 13.66 23.71 -0.50
CA VAL A 221 14.45 24.31 0.58
C VAL A 221 13.81 23.87 1.89
N ILE A 222 14.52 23.01 2.61
CA ILE A 222 14.19 22.69 3.99
C ILE A 222 14.82 23.78 4.84
N THR A 223 14.00 24.53 5.58
CA THR A 223 14.57 25.48 6.52
C THR A 223 15.18 24.72 7.70
N PRO A 224 16.36 25.14 8.17
CA PRO A 224 17.03 24.52 9.31
C PRO A 224 16.38 24.88 10.65
N GLN A 225 15.25 25.60 10.64
CA GLN A 225 14.50 25.94 11.85
C GLN A 225 13.77 24.68 12.35
N SER A 226 14.59 23.77 12.88
CA SER A 226 14.17 22.55 13.53
C SER A 226 13.68 22.92 14.92
N VAL A 227 12.37 22.82 15.11
CA VAL A 227 11.82 22.84 16.46
C VAL A 227 11.94 21.41 16.97
N SER A 228 12.83 21.22 17.95
CA SER A 228 12.95 19.95 18.65
C SER A 228 12.13 19.96 19.93
N LYS A 229 11.39 18.89 20.17
CA LYS A 229 10.62 18.72 21.40
C LYS A 229 10.86 17.34 21.98
N LYS A 230 11.32 17.31 23.23
CA LYS A 230 11.55 16.08 23.99
C LYS A 230 10.23 15.55 24.52
N LEU A 231 10.02 14.25 24.40
CA LEU A 231 8.90 13.52 24.98
C LEU A 231 9.35 12.66 26.17
N GLU A 232 8.41 12.34 27.05
CA GLU A 232 8.69 11.55 28.25
C GLU A 232 8.88 10.04 27.92
N GLY A 233 8.19 9.54 26.90
CA GLY A 233 8.21 8.14 26.49
C GLY A 233 8.81 7.87 25.11
N HIS A 234 8.93 6.59 24.75
CA HIS A 234 9.39 6.16 23.43
C HIS A 234 8.29 6.34 22.38
N ILE A 235 8.65 6.92 21.24
CA ILE A 235 7.73 7.13 20.12
C ILE A 235 7.53 5.79 19.40
N ILE A 236 6.28 5.39 19.23
CA ILE A 236 5.91 4.14 18.55
C ILE A 236 5.50 4.41 17.11
N CYS A 237 4.61 5.39 16.92
CA CYS A 237 4.01 5.69 15.63
C CYS A 237 3.63 7.16 15.55
N MET A 238 3.60 7.68 14.34
CA MET A 238 3.17 9.04 14.05
C MET A 238 2.22 9.09 12.86
N SER A 239 1.40 10.12 12.80
CA SER A 239 0.59 10.42 11.62
C SER A 239 0.28 11.90 11.52
N ILE A 240 0.27 12.41 10.29
CA ILE A 240 -0.03 13.78 9.97
C ILE A 240 -1.19 13.81 8.97
N ALA A 241 -2.10 14.76 9.16
CA ALA A 241 -3.17 15.00 8.20
C ALA A 241 -2.72 15.99 7.11
N GLU A 242 -3.16 15.76 5.87
CA GLU A 242 -3.01 16.74 4.80
C GLU A 242 -4.03 17.87 4.98
N ARG A 243 -3.59 19.02 5.54
CA ARG A 243 -4.41 20.24 5.63
C ARG A 243 -3.87 21.33 4.71
N THR A 244 -4.78 22.10 4.10
CA THR A 244 -4.49 23.21 3.19
C THR A 244 -4.12 24.51 3.90
N GLU A 245 -4.45 24.64 5.19
CA GLU A 245 -4.21 25.85 5.99
C GLU A 245 -3.04 25.67 6.96
N ASN A 246 -2.52 26.79 7.48
CA ASN A 246 -1.32 26.92 8.33
C ASN A 246 -1.34 26.13 9.66
N GLU A 247 -2.33 25.28 9.86
CA GLU A 247 -2.55 24.50 11.08
C GLU A 247 -2.55 23.02 10.73
N GLN A 248 -1.42 22.35 10.91
CA GLN A 248 -1.35 20.92 10.69
C GLN A 248 -1.46 20.19 12.02
N LEU A 249 -2.21 19.09 12.01
CA LEU A 249 -2.34 18.23 13.19
C LEU A 249 -1.42 17.03 13.02
N LEU A 250 -0.58 16.82 14.04
CA LEU A 250 0.28 15.65 14.18
C LEU A 250 -0.19 14.86 15.38
N ALA A 251 -0.47 13.58 15.17
CA ALA A 251 -0.68 12.64 16.27
C ALA A 251 0.57 11.80 16.47
N VAL A 252 0.96 11.63 17.73
CA VAL A 252 2.12 10.85 18.14
C VAL A 252 1.68 9.84 19.20
N GLY A 253 1.90 8.56 18.93
CA GLY A 253 1.70 7.47 19.88
C GLY A 253 2.95 7.21 20.70
N ILE A 254 2.82 7.22 22.03
CA ILE A 254 3.93 7.12 22.99
C ILE A 254 3.76 5.88 23.88
N SER A 255 4.88 5.21 24.15
CA SER A 255 4.98 4.19 25.19
C SER A 255 5.78 4.71 26.39
N LEU A 256 5.22 4.58 27.58
CA LEU A 256 5.88 4.94 28.84
C LEU A 256 6.63 3.76 29.48
N SER A 257 6.66 2.58 28.83
CA SER A 257 7.40 1.45 29.37
C SER A 257 8.91 1.73 29.41
N GLU A 258 9.56 1.40 30.52
CA GLU A 258 11.01 1.55 30.72
C GLU A 258 11.85 0.69 29.77
N TYR A 259 11.25 -0.36 29.19
CA TYR A 259 11.88 -1.13 28.14
C TYR A 259 11.74 -0.39 26.81
N PRO A 260 12.85 -0.09 26.11
CA PRO A 260 12.77 0.40 24.75
C PRO A 260 11.95 -0.60 23.95
N CYS A 261 11.03 -0.10 23.15
CA CYS A 261 10.38 -0.88 22.12
C CYS A 261 11.48 -1.51 21.26
N GLU A 262 11.82 -2.78 21.49
CA GLU A 262 12.53 -3.54 20.47
C GLU A 262 11.54 -3.69 19.31
N THR A 263 11.50 -2.72 18.41
CA THR A 263 10.95 -2.86 17.05
C THR A 263 11.86 -3.74 16.20
N LYS A 264 12.51 -4.71 16.84
CA LYS A 264 13.21 -5.79 16.19
C LYS A 264 12.28 -6.98 16.16
N TYR A 265 11.59 -7.03 15.02
CA TYR A 265 11.04 -8.24 14.43
C TYR A 265 9.69 -8.70 15.00
N THR A 266 8.79 -8.99 14.06
CA THR A 266 7.40 -9.47 14.19
C THR A 266 6.35 -8.37 14.37
N TYR A 267 5.19 -8.59 13.75
CA TYR A 267 3.99 -7.73 13.71
C TYR A 267 3.37 -7.46 15.10
N GLU A 268 4.08 -7.76 16.18
CA GLU A 268 3.66 -7.65 17.56
C GLU A 268 4.75 -6.93 18.34
N CYS A 269 4.75 -5.60 18.20
CA CYS A 269 5.58 -4.75 19.01
C CYS A 269 5.05 -4.85 20.47
N LYS A 270 5.82 -5.42 21.40
CA LYS A 270 5.31 -5.93 22.70
C LYS A 270 4.90 -4.88 23.74
N SER A 271 5.24 -3.61 23.61
CA SER A 271 4.82 -2.60 24.58
C SER A 271 3.46 -1.98 24.20
N PRO A 272 2.49 -1.89 25.12
CA PRO A 272 1.24 -1.19 24.81
C PRO A 272 1.50 0.29 24.50
N MET A 273 0.66 0.88 23.64
CA MET A 273 0.63 2.33 23.46
C MET A 273 -0.12 2.92 24.65
N HIS A 274 0.52 3.83 25.40
CA HIS A 274 -0.03 4.33 26.66
C HIS A 274 -0.67 5.71 26.49
N GLU A 275 -0.10 6.54 25.62
CA GLU A 275 -0.57 7.91 25.42
C GLU A 275 -0.55 8.28 23.94
N ILE A 276 -1.48 9.15 23.53
CA ILE A 276 -1.41 9.88 22.26
C ILE A 276 -1.30 11.35 22.58
N HIS A 277 -0.28 11.99 22.02
CA HIS A 277 -0.11 13.43 22.09
C HIS A 277 -0.52 14.02 20.74
N LEU A 278 -1.43 14.99 20.76
CA LEU A 278 -1.86 15.73 19.58
C LEU A 278 -1.14 17.08 19.54
N PHE A 279 -0.36 17.30 18.50
CA PHE A 279 0.35 18.55 18.27
C PHE A 279 -0.33 19.36 17.17
N LYS A 280 -0.40 20.67 17.39
CA LYS A 280 -0.67 21.66 16.36
C LYS A 280 0.66 22.21 15.91
N LEU A 281 0.97 21.95 14.65
CA LEU A 281 2.15 22.43 13.98
C LEU A 281 1.81 23.78 13.36
N ILE A 282 2.55 24.80 13.76
CA ILE A 282 2.49 26.17 13.24
C ILE A 282 3.85 26.48 12.62
N LEU A 283 3.90 27.37 11.62
CA LEU A 283 5.13 27.81 10.96
C LEU A 283 6.29 28.21 11.90
N MET A 284 5.99 28.60 13.13
CA MET A 284 6.96 29.10 14.12
C MET A 284 7.12 28.17 15.35
N GLY A 285 6.42 27.04 15.43
CA GLY A 285 6.41 26.23 16.65
C GLY A 285 5.55 24.97 16.63
N MET A 286 5.78 24.11 17.63
CA MET A 286 4.98 22.92 17.91
C MET A 286 4.28 23.05 19.26
N ASP A 287 2.99 23.32 19.23
CA ASP A 287 2.18 23.41 20.44
C ASP A 287 1.41 22.10 20.67
N ILE A 288 1.35 21.65 21.92
CA ILE A 288 0.50 20.52 22.29
C ILE A 288 -0.93 21.07 22.36
N VAL A 289 -1.83 20.51 21.56
CA VAL A 289 -3.25 20.84 21.62
C VAL A 289 -3.87 20.07 22.77
N ASP A 290 -3.71 18.75 22.74
CA ASP A 290 -4.35 17.84 23.68
C ASP A 290 -3.47 16.61 23.93
N LEU A 291 -3.65 16.04 25.12
CA LEU A 291 -2.98 14.82 25.58
C LEU A 291 -4.03 13.79 25.97
N PHE A 292 -3.99 12.65 25.30
CA PHE A 292 -4.92 11.56 25.53
C PHE A 292 -4.19 10.39 26.17
N LYS A 293 -4.57 10.07 27.41
CA LYS A 293 -4.14 8.82 28.05
C LYS A 293 -5.02 7.70 27.57
N ILE A 294 -4.41 6.71 26.93
CA ILE A 294 -5.10 5.53 26.45
C ILE A 294 -4.97 4.43 27.48
N THR A 295 -6.09 4.13 28.12
CA THR A 295 -6.24 2.89 28.89
C THR A 295 -6.81 1.83 27.95
N THR A 296 -5.99 1.31 27.03
CA THR A 296 -6.48 0.33 26.04
C THR A 296 -6.80 -0.99 26.73
N ILE A 297 -8.02 -1.46 26.48
CA ILE A 297 -8.36 -2.88 26.51
C ILE A 297 -7.72 -3.49 25.26
N PRO A 298 -7.00 -4.62 25.36
CA PRO A 298 -6.39 -5.23 24.18
C PRO A 298 -7.46 -5.56 23.14
N TYR A 299 -7.10 -5.46 21.85
CA TYR A 299 -7.90 -5.89 20.68
C TYR A 299 -8.93 -4.90 20.09
N CYS A 300 -8.91 -3.62 20.43
CA CYS A 300 -9.85 -2.65 19.87
C CYS A 300 -9.22 -1.73 18.81
N LEU A 301 -9.96 -1.52 17.71
CA LEU A 301 -9.77 -0.36 16.83
C LEU A 301 -10.69 0.72 17.36
N VAL A 302 -10.13 1.77 17.95
CA VAL A 302 -10.91 2.87 18.53
C VAL A 302 -10.96 3.99 17.51
N SER A 303 -12.15 4.28 16.99
CA SER A 303 -12.42 5.53 16.26
C SER A 303 -12.86 6.59 17.26
N LEU A 304 -12.01 7.56 17.54
CA LEU A 304 -12.38 8.74 18.32
C LEU A 304 -12.80 9.83 17.34
N PHE A 305 -14.05 10.26 17.43
CA PHE A 305 -14.55 11.43 16.73
C PHE A 305 -14.29 12.66 17.59
N PHE A 306 -13.63 13.65 17.01
CA PHE A 306 -13.32 14.92 17.65
C PHE A 306 -14.01 16.04 16.90
N GLN A 307 -14.48 17.04 17.63
CA GLN A 307 -14.97 18.28 17.07
C GLN A 307 -14.10 19.39 17.64
N THR A 308 -13.27 20.00 16.81
CA THR A 308 -12.61 21.27 17.16
C THR A 308 -13.54 22.42 16.75
N ALA A 309 -13.23 23.65 17.17
CA ALA A 309 -14.10 24.82 16.98
C ALA A 309 -14.59 25.04 15.53
N ASN A 310 -13.90 24.49 14.51
CA ASN A 310 -14.27 24.64 13.12
C ASN A 310 -14.59 23.33 12.36
N GLU A 311 -14.13 22.14 12.79
CA GLU A 311 -14.29 20.90 12.01
C GLU A 311 -14.25 19.60 12.86
N ASP A 312 -14.87 18.55 12.32
CA ASP A 312 -14.86 17.19 12.85
C ASP A 312 -13.66 16.39 12.30
N PHE A 313 -12.98 15.63 13.15
CA PHE A 313 -11.85 14.76 12.78
C PHE A 313 -12.04 13.37 13.36
N THR A 314 -11.63 12.34 12.64
CA THR A 314 -11.65 10.96 13.12
C THR A 314 -10.21 10.49 13.36
N LEU A 315 -9.90 10.17 14.61
CA LEU A 315 -8.67 9.50 14.99
C LEU A 315 -8.92 8.00 15.03
N LEU A 316 -8.25 7.25 14.17
CA LEU A 316 -8.28 5.80 14.19
C LEU A 316 -7.06 5.29 14.94
N ILE A 317 -7.30 4.55 16.02
CA ILE A 317 -6.26 3.95 16.85
C ILE A 317 -6.38 2.44 16.72
N GLY A 318 -5.35 1.80 16.18
CA GLY A 318 -5.27 0.34 16.06
C GLY A 318 -4.26 -0.25 17.02
N ASP A 319 -4.70 -0.92 18.08
CA ASP A 319 -3.81 -1.49 19.10
C ASP A 319 -2.92 -2.63 18.56
N LYS A 320 -3.42 -3.40 17.57
CA LYS A 320 -2.62 -4.46 16.90
C LYS A 320 -1.62 -3.96 15.87
N VAL A 321 -1.93 -2.84 15.21
CA VAL A 321 -1.12 -2.30 14.11
C VAL A 321 -0.27 -1.13 14.60
N LYS A 322 -0.47 -0.71 15.86
CA LYS A 322 0.07 0.51 16.47
C LYS A 322 0.09 1.65 15.48
N CYS A 323 -1.07 1.91 14.90
CA CYS A 323 -1.25 3.02 13.98
C CYS A 323 -2.17 4.05 14.61
N VAL A 324 -1.78 5.29 14.44
CA VAL A 324 -2.68 6.43 14.60
C VAL A 324 -2.90 6.97 13.20
N ALA A 325 -4.15 7.24 12.83
CA ALA A 325 -4.46 7.93 11.59
C ALA A 325 -5.42 9.07 11.91
N ILE A 326 -5.10 10.25 11.43
CA ILE A 326 -6.00 11.40 11.47
C ILE A 326 -6.67 11.48 10.09
N SER A 327 -7.98 11.28 10.05
CA SER A 327 -8.81 11.65 8.90
C SER A 327 -9.58 12.92 9.25
N LEU A 328 -9.61 13.86 8.31
CA LEU A 328 -10.67 14.84 8.16
C LEU A 328 -11.95 14.13 7.67
#